data_AF-A0A8T7FEI3-F1
#
_entry.id   AF-A0A8T7FEI3-F1
#
_cell.length_a   1.000
_cell.length_b   1.000
_cell.length_c   1.000
_cell.angle_alpha   90.00
_cell.angle_beta   90.00
_cell.angle_gamma   90.00
#
_symmetry.space_group_name_H-M   'P 1'
#
loop_
_entity.id
_entity.type
_entity.pdbx_description
1 polymer ?
#
loop_
_entity_poly.entity_id
_entity_poly.type
_entity_poly.pdbx_seq_one_letter_code
_entity_poly.pdbx_strand_id
1 'polypeptide(L)' 'MATLKSILIEKFPALQGLMGHTLVSVNREYVFEDSVIPNNAEIALFPPVSGG' A
#
# COMPACT_ATOMS: atom_id res chain seq x y z
N MET A 1 7.52 3.78 1.71
CA MET A 1 6.10 3.32 1.76
C MET A 1 5.52 3.29 3.19
N ALA A 2 6.29 2.85 4.20
CA ALA A 2 5.82 2.64 5.58
C ALA A 2 4.93 3.77 6.16
N THR A 3 5.33 5.03 6.02
CA THR A 3 4.56 6.17 6.54
C THR A 3 3.16 6.26 5.92
N LEU A 4 3.02 5.99 4.61
CA LEU A 4 1.70 5.98 3.95
C LEU A 4 0.82 4.88 4.55
N LYS A 5 1.36 3.66 4.73
CA LYS A 5 0.62 2.55 5.33
C LYS A 5 0.16 2.88 6.75
N SER A 6 1.02 3.51 7.58
CA SER A 6 0.64 3.96 8.92
C SER A 6 -0.50 4.96 8.90
N ILE A 7 -0.45 5.98 8.03
CA ILE A 7 -1.52 6.98 7.88
C ILE A 7 -2.84 6.32 7.46
N LEU A 8 -2.78 5.36 6.54
CA LEU A 8 -3.98 4.64 6.08
C LEU A 8 -4.59 3.77 7.18
N ILE A 9 -3.77 3.10 8.00
CA ILE A 9 -4.25 2.32 9.14
C ILE A 9 -4.88 3.23 10.20
N GLU A 10 -4.25 4.36 10.51
CA GLU A 10 -4.80 5.33 11.45
C GLU A 10 -6.16 5.85 10.98
N LYS A 11 -6.28 6.17 9.68
CA LYS A 11 -7.53 6.68 9.10
C LYS A 11 -8.59 5.60 8.89
N PHE A 12 -8.17 4.36 8.65
CA PHE A 12 -9.02 3.21 8.39
C PHE A 12 -8.53 1.97 9.15
N PRO A 13 -8.82 1.86 10.47
CA PRO A 13 -8.27 0.80 11.32
C PRO A 13 -8.55 -0.63 10.83
N ALA A 14 -9.65 -0.83 10.10
CA ALA A 14 -10.00 -2.11 9.48
C ALA A 14 -8.93 -2.66 8.50
N LEU A 15 -8.02 -1.81 8.00
CA LEU A 15 -6.94 -2.21 7.09
C LEU A 15 -5.75 -2.85 7.81
N GLN A 16 -5.63 -2.73 9.13
CA GLN A 16 -4.44 -3.15 9.89
C GLN A 16 -4.03 -4.60 9.63
N GLY A 17 -5.00 -5.53 9.57
CA GLY A 17 -4.74 -6.95 9.31
C GLY A 17 -4.37 -7.29 7.87
N LEU A 18 -4.60 -6.38 6.92
CA LEU A 18 -4.37 -6.60 5.48
C LEU A 18 -3.09 -5.90 4.99
N MET A 19 -2.69 -4.79 5.61
CA MET A 19 -1.59 -3.94 5.13
C MET A 19 -0.22 -4.63 5.09
N GLY A 20 0.02 -5.60 5.98
CA GLY A 20 1.25 -6.38 6.00
C GLY A 20 1.42 -7.29 4.78
N HIS A 21 0.33 -7.64 4.10
CA HIS A 21 0.33 -8.53 2.94
C HIS A 21 -0.15 -7.84 1.65
N THR A 22 -0.35 -6.52 1.70
CA THR A 22 -0.80 -5.72 0.57
C THR A 22 0.38 -5.37 -0.33
N LEU A 23 0.28 -5.74 -1.61
CA LEU A 23 1.20 -5.27 -2.65
C LEU A 23 0.87 -3.83 -3.02
N VAL A 24 1.89 -3.05 -3.37
CA VAL A 24 1.72 -1.64 -3.72
C VAL A 24 2.36 -1.38 -5.07
N SER A 25 1.65 -0.62 -5.91
CA SER A 25 2.26 0.01 -7.09
C SER A 25 2.31 1.52 -6.96
N VAL A 26 3.34 2.11 -7.56
CA VAL A 26 3.56 3.55 -7.70
C VAL A 26 3.69 3.82 -9.18
N ASN A 27 2.82 4.66 -9.75
CA ASN A 27 2.79 4.94 -11.19
C ASN A 27 2.79 3.66 -12.06
N ARG A 28 1.96 2.68 -11.66
CA ARG A 28 1.75 1.41 -12.38
C ARG A 28 2.93 0.43 -12.33
N GLU A 29 3.92 0.68 -11.49
CA GLU A 29 5.03 -0.24 -11.24
C GLU A 29 5.00 -0.74 -9.80
N TYR A 30 5.17 -2.04 -9.58
CA TYR A 30 5.28 -2.60 -8.24
C TYR A 30 6.56 -2.14 -7.56
N VAL A 31 6.45 -1.76 -6.29
CA VAL A 31 7.57 -1.20 -5.52
C VAL A 31 7.80 -1.97 -4.23
N PHE A 32 9.03 -1.84 -3.71
CA PHE A 32 9.40 -2.35 -2.40
C PHE A 32 8.99 -1.37 -1.29
N GLU A 33 8.96 -1.86 -0.05
CA GLU A 33 8.48 -1.10 1.12
C GLU A 33 9.32 0.17 1.41
N ASP A 34 10.61 0.12 1.09
CA ASP A 34 11.58 1.21 1.26
C ASP A 34 11.51 2.25 0.13
N SER A 35 10.71 2.03 -0.91
CA SER A 35 10.59 2.96 -2.03
C SER A 35 9.99 4.31 -1.60
N VAL A 36 10.57 5.38 -2.16
CA VAL A 36 10.11 6.76 -2.01
C VAL A 36 8.90 6.97 -2.91
N ILE A 37 7.88 7.65 -2.39
CA ILE A 37 6.70 8.05 -3.16
C ILE A 37 6.96 9.43 -3.76
N PRO A 38 7.01 9.57 -5.10
CA PRO A 38 7.14 10.88 -5.74
C PRO A 38 5.92 11.77 -5.48
N ASN A 39 6.10 13.08 -5.62
CA ASN A 39 4.98 14.03 -5.60
C ASN A 39 3.98 13.70 -6.71
N ASN A 40 2.68 13.81 -6.41
CA ASN A 40 1.56 13.52 -7.32
C ASN A 40 1.54 12.10 -7.89
N ALA A 41 2.20 11.14 -7.24
CA ALA A 41 2.18 9.76 -7.70
C ALA A 41 0.79 9.11 -7.59
N GLU A 42 0.44 8.30 -8.58
CA GLU A 42 -0.68 7.37 -8.50
C GLU A 42 -0.26 6.16 -7.66
N ILE A 43 -1.06 5.83 -6.64
CA ILE A 43 -0.79 4.69 -5.76
C ILE A 43 -1.95 3.71 -5.86
N ALA A 44 -1.65 2.44 -6.14
CA ALA A 44 -2.63 1.36 -6.05
C ALA A 44 -2.22 0.36 -4.96
N LEU A 45 -3.22 -0.11 -4.21
CA LEU A 45 -3.07 -1.08 -3.13
C LEU A 45 -3.81 -2.36 -3.51
N PHE A 46 -3.09 -3.47 -3.55
CA PHE A 46 -3.63 -4.78 -3.88
C PHE A 46 -3.58 -5.67 -2.63
N PRO A 47 -4.65 -5.71 -1.82
CA PRO A 47 -4.72 -6.64 -0.70
C PRO A 47 -4.68 -8.09 -1.20
N PRO A 48 -4.40 -9.07 -0.31
CA PRO A 48 -4.46 -10.48 -0.68
C PRO A 48 -5.79 -10.80 -1.34
N VAL A 49 -5.74 -11.22 -2.60
CA VAL A 49 -6.92 -11.71 -3.29
C VAL A 49 -7.09 -13.19 -2.96
N SER A 50 -8.30 -13.64 -2.65
CA SER A 50 -8.61 -15.06 -2.39
C SER A 50 -8.70 -15.88 -3.69
N GLY A 51 -7.85 -15.57 -4.67
CA GLY A 51 -7.99 -16.05 -6.05
C GLY A 51 -8.11 -17.57 -6.14
N GLY A 52 -9.13 -18.02 -6.88
CA GLY A 52 -9.14 -19.27 -7.62
C GLY A 52 -8.80 -19.01 -9.08
#